data_AF-A0A2G6H7W6-F1
#
_entry.id   AF-A0A2G6H7W6-F1
#
_cell.length_a   1.000
_cell.length_b   1.000
_cell.length_c   1.000
_cell.angle_alpha   90.00
_cell.angle_beta   90.00
_cell.angle_gamma   90.00
#
_symmetry.space_group_name_H-M   'P 1'
#
loop_
_entity.id
_entity.type
_entity.pdbx_description
1 polymer ?
#
loop_
_entity_poly.entity_id
_entity_poly.type
_entity_poly.pdbx_seq_one_letter_code
_entity_poly.pdbx_strand_id
1 'polypeptide(L)'
;MRTAKVFYKNEQAGVLTQKDDGSFLFEYLDDWVLDTQKPAISLTFPKSEKVFFAETLFPFFYHLLPEGVNKKFVCRTYKIDASDAFGILLNTAKTDTIGAVTIEKIP
;
A
#
# COMPACT_ATOMS: atom_id res chain seq x y z
N MET A 1 -15.53 -0.96 -2.23
CA MET A 1 -14.20 -0.67 -2.80
C MET A 1 -13.42 0.17 -1.79
N ARG A 2 -12.11 -0.03 -1.65
CA ARG A 2 -11.25 0.73 -0.71
C ARG A 2 -10.01 1.23 -1.44
N THR A 3 -9.59 2.47 -1.20
CA THR A 3 -8.45 3.10 -1.89
C THR A 3 -7.49 3.77 -0.92
N ALA A 4 -6.23 3.83 -1.32
CA ALA A 4 -5.16 4.45 -0.56
C ALA A 4 -4.15 5.13 -1.48
N LYS A 5 -3.62 6.26 -1.05
CA LYS A 5 -2.45 6.89 -1.64
C LYS A 5 -1.20 6.14 -1.17
N VAL A 6 -0.30 5.89 -2.10
CA VAL A 6 1.03 5.35 -1.82
C VAL A 6 2.02 6.49 -1.97
N PHE A 7 2.77 6.76 -0.91
CA PHE A 7 3.80 7.79 -0.88
C PHE A 7 5.18 7.17 -0.89
N TYR A 8 6.15 7.86 -1.48
CA TYR A 8 7.57 7.58 -1.36
C TYR A 8 8.27 8.85 -0.87
N LYS A 9 8.95 8.79 0.29
CA LYS A 9 9.58 9.95 0.96
C LYS A 9 8.67 11.19 1.03
N ASN A 10 7.41 10.97 1.43
CA ASN A 10 6.35 11.99 1.58
C ASN A 10 5.77 12.58 0.30
N GLU A 11 6.18 12.11 -0.88
CA GLU A 11 5.57 12.49 -2.15
C GLU A 11 4.68 11.36 -2.68
N GLN A 12 3.50 11.69 -3.20
CA GLN A 12 2.56 10.67 -3.68
C GLN A 12 3.12 10.03 -4.95
N ALA A 13 3.33 8.72 -4.93
CA ALA A 13 3.82 7.94 -6.05
C ALA A 13 2.70 7.27 -6.85
N GLY A 14 1.61 6.90 -6.18
CA GLY A 14 0.52 6.17 -6.82
C GLY A 14 -0.70 5.96 -5.93
N VAL A 15 -1.60 5.12 -6.40
CA VAL A 15 -2.83 4.74 -5.72
C VAL A 15 -2.94 3.22 -5.68
N LEU A 16 -3.17 2.67 -4.48
CA LEU A 16 -3.48 1.27 -4.25
C LEU A 16 -4.98 1.13 -4.01
N THR A 17 -5.63 0.28 -4.78
CA THR A 17 -7.07 0.05 -4.77
C THR A 17 -7.35 -1.42 -4.51
N GLN A 18 -8.28 -1.70 -3.58
CA GLN A 18 -8.95 -2.98 -3.48
C GLN A 18 -10.36 -2.86 -4.06
N LYS A 19 -10.64 -3.65 -5.10
CA LYS A 19 -11.93 -3.73 -5.78
C LYS A 19 -12.96 -4.50 -4.95
N ASP A 20 -14.21 -4.44 -5.36
CA ASP A 20 -15.32 -5.11 -4.67
C ASP A 20 -15.24 -6.64 -4.75
N ASP A 21 -14.58 -7.18 -5.77
CA ASP A 21 -14.28 -8.61 -5.92
C ASP A 21 -13.09 -9.07 -5.06
N GLY A 22 -12.46 -8.16 -4.31
CA GLY A 22 -11.30 -8.45 -3.46
C GLY A 22 -9.94 -8.33 -4.17
N SER A 23 -9.92 -8.20 -5.50
CA SER A 23 -8.69 -8.00 -6.27
C SER A 23 -8.07 -6.63 -6.03
N PHE A 24 -6.78 -6.51 -6.32
CA PHE A 24 -5.97 -5.33 -6.09
C PHE A 24 -5.45 -4.74 -7.40
N LEU A 25 -5.41 -3.42 -7.42
CA LEU A 25 -4.79 -2.62 -8.46
C LEU A 25 -3.85 -1.60 -7.80
N PHE A 26 -2.62 -1.54 -8.28
CA PHE A 26 -1.72 -0.43 -7.98
C PHE A 26 -1.45 0.35 -9.27
N GLU A 27 -1.62 1.66 -9.23
CA GLU A 27 -1.36 2.56 -10.35
C GLU A 27 -0.44 3.69 -9.92
N TYR A 28 0.67 3.86 -10.61
CA TYR A 28 1.54 5.02 -10.46
C TYR A 28 0.87 6.29 -11.02
N LEU A 29 1.19 7.44 -10.44
CA LEU A 29 0.85 8.73 -11.04
C LEU A 29 1.70 8.98 -12.29
N ASP A 30 1.13 9.68 -13.28
CA ASP A 30 1.82 9.98 -14.54
C ASP A 30 3.10 10.80 -14.33
N ASP A 31 3.04 11.82 -13.47
CA ASP A 31 4.18 12.65 -13.09
C ASP A 31 5.26 11.85 -12.35
N TRP A 32 4.88 10.82 -11.60
CA TRP A 32 5.83 9.89 -10.98
C TRP A 32 6.56 9.07 -12.03
N VAL A 33 5.84 8.48 -12.99
CA VAL A 33 6.41 7.63 -14.05
C VAL A 33 7.33 8.42 -14.98
N LEU A 34 6.91 9.61 -15.40
CA LEU A 34 7.61 10.44 -16.39
C LEU A 34 8.90 11.07 -15.85
N ASP A 35 9.00 11.34 -14.55
CA ASP A 35 10.20 11.93 -13.95
C ASP A 35 11.28 10.87 -13.70
N THR A 36 12.36 10.88 -14.47
CA THR A 36 13.46 9.90 -14.37
C THR A 36 14.24 9.97 -13.05
N GLN A 37 14.11 11.04 -12.27
CA GLN A 37 14.75 11.17 -10.96
C GLN A 37 13.97 10.44 -9.86
N LYS A 38 12.67 10.18 -10.08
CA LYS A 38 11.82 9.49 -9.10
C LYS A 38 12.03 7.97 -9.19
N PRO A 39 12.41 7.29 -8.09
CA PRO A 39 12.63 5.85 -8.10
C PRO A 39 11.31 5.06 -8.19
N ALA A 40 11.41 3.79 -8.56
CA ALA A 40 10.33 2.83 -8.33
C ALA A 40 10.12 2.64 -6.81
N ILE A 41 8.88 2.36 -6.38
CA ILE A 41 8.61 2.09 -4.94
C ILE A 41 9.23 0.77 -4.48
N SER A 42 9.48 -0.16 -5.41
CA SER A 42 10.08 -1.47 -5.19
C SER A 42 10.56 -2.05 -6.53
N LEU A 43 11.50 -2.99 -6.46
CA LEU A 43 11.96 -3.76 -7.63
C LEU A 43 10.83 -4.55 -8.32
N THR A 44 9.79 -4.92 -7.57
CA THR A 44 8.61 -5.61 -8.10
C THR A 44 7.56 -4.67 -8.72
N PHE A 45 7.81 -3.36 -8.70
CA PHE A 45 6.95 -2.33 -9.29
C PHE A 45 7.77 -1.41 -10.20
N PRO A 46 8.38 -1.92 -11.27
CA PRO A 46 9.19 -1.11 -12.17
C PRO A 46 8.35 -0.02 -12.85
N LYS A 47 8.92 1.17 -13.03
CA LYS A 47 8.23 2.30 -13.68
C LYS A 47 7.96 2.10 -15.18
N SER A 48 8.48 1.02 -15.78
CA SER A 48 8.13 0.60 -17.15
C SER A 48 6.66 0.21 -17.28
N GLU A 49 6.03 -0.16 -16.17
CA GLU A 49 4.60 -0.47 -16.09
C GLU A 49 3.93 0.54 -15.17
N LYS A 50 2.89 1.21 -15.67
CA LYS A 50 2.12 2.19 -14.88
C LYS A 50 1.15 1.51 -13.92
N VAL A 51 0.57 0.38 -14.34
CA VAL A 51 -0.56 -0.28 -13.67
C VAL A 51 -0.24 -1.76 -13.42
N PHE A 52 -0.50 -2.21 -12.21
CA PHE A 52 -0.29 -3.58 -11.74
C PHE A 52 -1.58 -4.15 -11.18
N PHE A 53 -1.83 -5.44 -11.43
CA PHE A 53 -3.02 -6.15 -10.97
C PHE A 53 -2.61 -7.40 -10.18
N ALA A 54 -3.41 -7.75 -9.17
CA ALA A 54 -3.27 -9.00 -8.43
C ALA A 54 -4.61 -9.44 -7.84
N GLU A 55 -4.82 -10.74 -7.67
CA GLU A 55 -6.02 -11.27 -7.00
C GLU A 55 -6.01 -11.05 -5.48
N THR A 56 -4.81 -10.84 -4.93
CA THR A 56 -4.58 -10.61 -3.50
C THR A 56 -3.67 -9.40 -3.30
N LEU A 57 -3.51 -8.95 -2.06
CA LEU A 57 -2.63 -7.81 -1.76
C LEU A 57 -1.20 -8.15 -2.20
N PHE A 58 -0.51 -7.20 -2.86
CA PHE A 58 0.83 -7.49 -3.36
C PHE A 58 1.81 -7.81 -2.22
N PRO A 59 2.74 -8.78 -2.39
CA PRO A 59 3.70 -9.16 -1.36
C PRO A 59 4.49 -7.98 -0.77
N PHE A 60 4.83 -6.99 -1.59
CA PHE A 60 5.47 -5.75 -1.14
C PHE A 60 4.68 -5.03 -0.04
N PHE A 61 3.37 -4.86 -0.20
CA PHE A 61 2.53 -4.21 0.79
C PHE A 61 2.24 -5.12 1.99
N TYR A 62 2.26 -6.44 1.82
CA TYR A 62 2.19 -7.38 2.95
C TYR A 62 3.35 -7.20 3.93
N HIS A 63 4.57 -6.93 3.43
CA HIS A 63 5.74 -6.71 4.29
C HIS A 63 5.67 -5.41 5.12
N LEU A 64 4.71 -4.53 4.84
CA LEU A 64 4.46 -3.33 5.64
C LEU A 64 3.51 -3.59 6.81
N LEU A 65 2.90 -4.79 6.89
CA LEU A 65 1.96 -5.11 7.96
C LEU A 65 2.71 -5.40 9.25
N PRO A 66 2.14 -5.03 10.42
CA PRO A 66 2.64 -5.51 11.69
C PRO A 66 2.43 -7.02 11.81
N GLU A 67 3.31 -7.67 12.57
CA GLU A 67 3.26 -9.10 12.84
C GLU A 67 3.06 -9.41 14.33
N GLY A 68 2.78 -10.68 14.65
CA GLY A 68 2.76 -11.19 16.02
C GLY A 68 1.85 -10.40 16.98
N VAL A 69 2.41 -9.94 18.10
CA VAL A 69 1.69 -9.21 19.14
C VAL A 69 1.21 -7.84 18.64
N ASN A 70 2.02 -7.14 17.83
CA ASN A 70 1.67 -5.83 17.27
C ASN A 70 0.44 -5.94 16.36
N LYS A 71 0.38 -6.98 15.51
CA LYS A 71 -0.81 -7.25 14.69
C LYS A 71 -2.06 -7.42 15.54
N LYS A 72 -1.98 -8.25 16.60
CA LYS A 72 -3.12 -8.50 17.51
C LYS A 72 -3.57 -7.22 18.22
N PHE A 73 -2.63 -6.37 18.63
CA PHE A 73 -2.94 -5.09 19.26
C PHE A 73 -3.69 -4.18 18.30
N VAL A 74 -3.19 -3.99 17.07
CA VAL A 74 -3.84 -3.17 16.03
C VAL A 74 -5.25 -3.68 15.73
N CYS A 75 -5.43 -4.98 15.50
CA CYS A 75 -6.74 -5.57 15.22
C CYS A 75 -7.75 -5.28 16.33
N ARG A 76 -7.35 -5.39 17.60
CA ARG A 76 -8.21 -5.09 18.75
C ARG A 76 -8.52 -3.60 18.86
N THR A 77 -7.51 -2.74 18.74
CA THR A 77 -7.65 -1.29 18.87
C THR A 77 -8.57 -0.71 17.82
N TYR A 78 -8.39 -1.10 16.55
CA TYR A 78 -9.17 -0.59 15.43
C TYR A 78 -10.37 -1.45 15.06
N LYS A 79 -10.64 -2.53 15.80
CA LYS A 79 -11.72 -3.50 15.54
C LYS A 79 -11.70 -4.05 14.10
N ILE A 80 -10.50 -4.44 13.65
CA ILE A 80 -10.26 -4.98 12.30
C ILE A 80 -10.08 -6.50 12.41
N ASP A 81 -10.68 -7.24 11.48
CA ASP A 81 -10.44 -8.68 11.37
C ASP A 81 -8.96 -8.98 11.08
N ALA A 82 -8.39 -9.99 11.72
CA ALA A 82 -7.01 -10.39 11.48
C ALA A 82 -6.75 -10.90 10.05
N SER A 83 -7.81 -11.32 9.34
CA SER A 83 -7.75 -11.68 7.92
C SER A 83 -7.81 -10.46 6.98
N ASP A 84 -8.24 -9.29 7.47
CA ASP A 84 -8.34 -8.07 6.67
C ASP A 84 -7.00 -7.33 6.59
N ALA A 85 -6.06 -7.93 5.84
CA ALA A 85 -4.72 -7.40 5.63
C ALA A 85 -4.73 -5.95 5.12
N PHE A 86 -5.63 -5.61 4.20
CA PHE A 86 -5.71 -4.25 3.68
C PHE A 86 -6.27 -3.27 4.72
N GLY A 87 -7.29 -3.67 5.48
CA GLY A 87 -7.79 -2.87 6.60
C GLY A 87 -6.69 -2.56 7.61
N ILE A 88 -5.86 -3.54 7.95
CA ILE A 88 -4.70 -3.34 8.83
C ILE A 88 -3.73 -2.34 8.20
N LEU A 89 -3.34 -2.54 6.93
CA LEU A 89 -2.43 -1.65 6.20
C LEU A 89 -2.88 -0.18 6.26
N LEU A 90 -4.17 0.07 5.99
CA LEU A 90 -4.75 1.41 5.96
C LEU A 90 -4.69 2.14 7.31
N ASN A 91 -4.55 1.41 8.42
CA ASN A 91 -4.51 1.98 9.78
C ASN A 91 -3.10 2.02 10.37
N THR A 92 -2.14 1.27 9.81
CA THR A 92 -0.80 1.16 10.40
C THR A 92 0.30 1.73 9.54
N ALA A 93 0.14 1.74 8.21
CA ALA A 93 1.23 2.11 7.30
C ALA A 93 1.31 3.63 7.01
N LYS A 94 0.61 4.47 7.78
CA LYS A 94 0.66 5.93 7.62
C LYS A 94 1.95 6.54 8.15
N THR A 95 2.53 5.96 9.20
CA THR A 95 3.70 6.47 9.92
C THR A 95 4.62 5.32 10.30
N ASP A 96 5.93 5.56 10.28
CA ASP A 96 6.92 4.63 10.84
C ASP A 96 6.93 3.25 10.16
N THR A 97 6.73 3.22 8.83
CA THR A 97 6.97 2.03 8.02
C THR A 97 8.47 1.83 7.79
N ILE A 98 8.89 0.58 7.69
CA ILE A 98 10.27 0.27 7.30
C ILE A 98 10.48 0.70 5.84
N GLY A 99 11.38 1.65 5.63
CA GLY A 99 11.74 2.15 4.31
C GLY A 99 11.14 3.52 4.00
N ALA A 100 10.97 3.80 2.71
CA ALA A 100 10.55 5.12 2.22
C ALA A 100 9.05 5.20 1.89
N VAL A 101 8.31 4.11 2.02
CA VAL A 101 6.93 3.99 1.51
C VAL A 101 5.91 4.03 2.62
N THR A 102 4.97 4.98 2.56
CA THR A 102 3.83 5.08 3.47
C THR A 102 2.51 5.01 2.71
N ILE A 103 1.45 4.61 3.40
CA ILE A 103 0.11 4.39 2.85
C ILE A 103 -0.88 5.26 3.61
N GLU A 104 -1.66 6.05 2.88
CA GLU A 104 -2.72 6.87 3.47
C GLU A 104 -4.07 6.53 2.83
N LYS A 105 -5.04 6.14 3.66
CA LYS A 105 -6.41 5.88 3.20
C LYS A 105 -7.02 7.12 2.55
N ILE A 106 -7.72 6.93 1.45
CA ILE A 106 -8.60 7.96 0.87
C ILE A 106 -9.99 7.81 1.53
N PRO A 107 -10.53 8.87 2.18
CA PRO A 107 -11.85 8.84 2.83
C PRO A 107 -13.00 8.56 1.88
#